data_AF-A0A7Z9I7M3-F1
#
_entry.id   AF-A0A7Z9I7M3-F1
#
_cell.length_a   1.000
_cell.length_b   1.000
_cell.length_c   1.000
_cell.angle_alpha   90.00
_cell.angle_beta   90.00
_cell.angle_gamma   90.00
#
_symmetry.space_group_name_H-M   'P 1'
#
loop_
_entity.id
_entity.type
_entity.pdbx_description
1 polymer ?
#
loop_
_entity_poly.entity_id
_entity_poly.type
_entity_poly.pdbx_seq_one_letter_code
_entity_poly.pdbx_strand_id
1 'polypeptide(L)'
;MQKIDFIKMHGLGNDFVIIDNRIENIDISKNLIHQLSDRKSGAGCDQLITINSSNESDIDASIEIFNPSGDRAEACGNGTRCVAKLLFDESQKK
;
A
#
# COMPACT_ATOMS: atom_id res chain seq x y z
N MET A 1 20.54 6.01 -3.27
CA MET A 1 19.47 5.63 -2.31
C MET A 1 18.18 6.20 -2.86
N GLN A 2 17.18 5.36 -3.11
CA GLN A 2 15.88 5.83 -3.63
C GLN A 2 15.02 6.29 -2.46
N LYS A 3 14.42 7.48 -2.57
CA LYS A 3 13.42 7.97 -1.61
C LYS A 3 12.08 7.38 -2.03
N ILE A 4 11.36 6.80 -1.06
CA ILE A 4 10.01 6.27 -1.27
C ILE A 4 9.10 6.96 -0.27
N ASP A 5 8.15 7.73 -0.77
CA ASP A 5 7.11 8.33 0.05
C ASP A 5 6.00 7.29 0.27
N PHE A 6 5.56 7.17 1.53
CA PHE A 6 4.53 6.21 1.92
C PHE A 6 3.64 6.79 3.01
N ILE A 7 2.45 6.21 3.14
CA ILE A 7 1.48 6.52 4.19
C ILE A 7 1.42 5.34 5.15
N LYS A 8 1.53 5.61 6.45
CA LYS A 8 1.36 4.61 7.51
C LYS A 8 -0.06 4.68 8.07
N MET A 9 -0.78 3.57 8.04
CA MET A 9 -2.14 3.47 8.60
C MET A 9 -2.30 2.19 9.41
N HIS A 10 -3.36 2.09 10.21
CA HIS A 10 -3.79 0.82 10.79
C HIS A 10 -5.31 0.73 10.84
N GLY A 11 -5.83 -0.50 10.82
CA GLY A 11 -7.23 -0.83 11.06
C GLY A 11 -7.33 -1.81 12.21
N LEU A 12 -7.81 -1.35 13.38
CA LEU A 12 -7.95 -2.17 14.60
C LEU A 12 -6.65 -2.90 15.01
N GLY A 13 -5.50 -2.24 14.86
CA GLY A 13 -4.20 -2.79 15.23
C GLY A 13 -3.45 -3.52 14.11
N ASN A 14 -4.13 -3.94 13.02
CA ASN A 14 -3.45 -4.41 11.81
C ASN A 14 -2.90 -3.20 11.04
N ASP A 15 -1.58 -3.10 10.90
CA ASP A 15 -0.90 -1.91 10.38
C ASP A 15 -0.31 -2.08 8.97
N PHE A 16 -0.39 -1.00 8.19
CA PHE A 16 -0.10 -0.99 6.76
C PHE A 16 0.92 0.08 6.40
N VAL A 17 1.84 -0.25 5.49
CA VAL A 17 2.59 0.73 4.71
C VAL A 17 1.92 0.82 3.34
N ILE A 18 1.45 2.00 2.97
CA ILE A 18 0.71 2.24 1.73
C ILE A 18 1.57 3.09 0.81
N ILE A 19 1.85 2.59 -0.40
CA ILE A 19 2.59 3.29 -1.45
C ILE A 19 1.61 3.69 -2.55
N ASP A 20 1.59 4.98 -2.91
CA ASP A 20 0.85 5.44 -4.08
C ASP A 20 1.70 5.31 -5.34
N ASN A 21 1.56 4.16 -5.98
CA ASN A 21 2.29 3.79 -7.19
C ASN A 21 1.67 4.39 -8.46
N ARG A 22 0.56 5.15 -8.33
CA ARG A 22 0.01 5.96 -9.44
C ARG A 22 0.92 7.15 -9.78
N ILE A 23 1.70 7.60 -8.80
CA ILE A 23 2.56 8.78 -8.88
C ILE A 23 4.02 8.34 -9.10
N GLU A 24 4.51 7.51 -8.18
CA GLU A 24 5.88 7.04 -8.15
C GLU A 24 5.89 5.65 -8.77
N ASN A 25 6.34 5.49 -10.02
CA ASN A 25 6.38 4.19 -10.70
C ASN A 25 7.48 3.28 -10.08
N ILE A 26 7.21 2.73 -8.89
CA ILE A 26 8.14 1.96 -8.08
C ILE A 26 8.01 0.47 -8.42
N ASP A 27 9.15 -0.20 -8.63
CA ASP A 27 9.20 -1.65 -8.74
C ASP A 27 9.11 -2.32 -7.36
N ILE A 28 7.97 -2.97 -7.12
CA ILE A 28 7.64 -3.62 -5.85
C ILE A 28 8.23 -5.03 -5.81
N SER A 29 9.55 -5.08 -5.62
CA SER A 29 10.28 -6.35 -5.47
C SER A 29 10.09 -6.99 -4.09
N LYS A 30 10.25 -8.31 -3.99
CA LYS A 30 10.24 -9.02 -2.69
C LYS A 30 11.25 -8.43 -1.70
N ASN A 31 12.43 -8.04 -2.17
CA ASN A 31 13.44 -7.42 -1.31
C ASN A 31 12.94 -6.09 -0.75
N LEU A 32 12.30 -5.26 -1.56
CA LEU A 32 11.71 -4.01 -1.10
C LEU A 32 10.60 -4.25 -0.07
N ILE A 33 9.71 -5.23 -0.33
CA ILE A 33 8.64 -5.60 0.60
C ILE A 33 9.24 -6.01 1.95
N HIS A 34 10.26 -6.88 1.96
CA HIS A 34 10.94 -7.29 3.19
C HIS A 34 11.58 -6.10 3.92
N GLN A 35 12.30 -5.23 3.20
CA GLN A 35 12.97 -4.06 3.78
C GLN A 35 11.97 -3.09 4.41
N LEU A 36 10.84 -2.82 3.74
CA LEU A 36 9.83 -1.90 4.27
C LEU A 36 9.04 -2.52 5.44
N SER A 37 8.80 -3.83 5.40
CA SER A 37 8.01 -4.53 6.42
C SER A 37 8.80 -4.84 7.69
N ASP A 38 10.14 -4.80 7.65
CA ASP A 38 10.97 -5.02 8.84
C ASP A 38 10.75 -3.91 9.88
N ARG A 39 10.39 -4.31 11.10
CA ARG A 39 10.03 -3.37 12.18
C ARG A 39 11.23 -2.73 12.88
N LYS A 40 12.45 -3.22 12.65
CA LYS A 40 13.68 -2.72 13.32
C LYS A 40 14.44 -1.72 12.47
N SER A 41 14.44 -1.97 11.16
CA SER A 41 15.25 -1.27 10.16
C SER A 41 14.43 -0.60 9.07
N GLY A 42 13.17 -1.00 8.90
CA GLY A 42 12.22 -0.44 7.94
C GLY A 42 11.12 0.39 8.59
N ALA A 43 10.07 0.64 7.82
CA ALA A 43 8.86 1.32 8.30
C ALA A 43 8.05 0.42 9.25
N GLY A 44 8.15 -0.91 9.07
CA GLY A 44 7.46 -1.93 9.85
C GLY A 44 5.97 -1.99 9.54
N CYS A 45 5.45 -3.14 9.12
CA CYS A 45 4.00 -3.34 8.92
C CYS A 45 3.62 -4.81 8.92
N ASP A 46 2.35 -5.07 9.20
CA ASP A 46 1.76 -6.38 8.96
C ASP A 46 1.60 -6.63 7.46
N GLN A 47 1.23 -5.61 6.66
CA GLN A 47 1.10 -5.74 5.20
C GLN A 47 1.51 -4.46 4.48
N LEU A 48 2.10 -4.61 3.29
CA LEU A 48 2.36 -3.51 2.36
C LEU A 48 1.23 -3.44 1.33
N ILE A 49 0.72 -2.25 1.05
CA ILE A 49 -0.36 -2.02 0.08
C ILE A 49 0.13 -1.04 -0.97
N THR A 50 -0.13 -1.34 -2.24
CA THR A 50 0.09 -0.41 -3.35
C THR A 50 -1.24 0.07 -3.89
N ILE A 51 -1.32 1.36 -4.21
CA ILE A 51 -2.41 1.94 -5.00
C ILE A 51 -1.85 2.14 -6.40
N ASN A 52 -2.50 1.58 -7.42
CA ASN A 52 -2.03 1.61 -8.80
C ASN A 52 -3.14 2.14 -9.72
N SER A 53 -2.73 2.67 -10.86
CA SER A 53 -3.66 3.08 -11.90
C SER A 53 -4.24 1.85 -12.58
N SER A 54 -5.50 1.93 -13.02
CA SER A 54 -6.11 0.92 -13.88
C SER A 54 -6.18 1.43 -15.33
N ASN A 55 -6.10 0.51 -16.28
CA ASN A 55 -6.37 0.81 -17.69
C ASN A 55 -7.86 0.65 -18.05
N GLU A 56 -8.66 0.13 -17.11
CA GLU A 56 -10.11 -0.04 -17.27
C GLU A 56 -10.83 1.25 -16.86
N SER A 57 -11.74 1.74 -17.69
CA SER A 57 -12.45 3.02 -17.48
C SER A 57 -13.31 3.06 -16.22
N ASP A 58 -13.72 1.90 -15.74
CA ASP A 58 -14.69 1.76 -14.64
C ASP A 58 -13.99 1.48 -13.30
N ILE A 59 -12.66 1.58 -13.25
CA ILE A 59 -11.83 1.35 -12.06
C ILE A 59 -11.02 2.60 -11.74
N ASP A 60 -11.41 3.30 -10.66
CA ASP A 60 -10.71 4.51 -10.20
C ASP A 60 -9.28 4.25 -9.70
N ALA A 61 -9.07 3.10 -9.06
CA ALA A 61 -7.76 2.63 -8.59
C ALA A 61 -7.79 1.12 -8.36
N SER A 62 -6.66 0.46 -8.61
CA SER A 62 -6.45 -0.94 -8.22
C SER A 62 -5.50 -1.01 -7.03
N ILE A 63 -5.67 -2.03 -6.18
CA ILE A 63 -4.78 -2.25 -5.04
C ILE A 63 -4.15 -3.63 -5.10
N GLU A 64 -2.91 -3.71 -4.64
CA GLU A 64 -2.24 -4.99 -4.36
C GLU A 64 -1.79 -5.01 -2.91
N ILE A 65 -1.91 -6.16 -2.27
CA ILE A 65 -1.60 -6.33 -0.86
C ILE A 65 -0.54 -7.42 -0.74
N PHE A 66 0.56 -7.12 -0.06
CA PHE A 66 1.69 -8.01 0.12
C PHE A 66 1.90 -8.29 1.61
N ASN A 67 2.10 -9.56 1.93
CA ASN A 67 2.56 -9.96 3.26
C ASN A 67 4.06 -9.66 3.40
N PRO A 68 4.62 -9.61 4.63
CA PRO A 68 6.03 -9.34 4.85
C PRO A 68 6.95 -10.40 4.23
N SER A 69 6.41 -11.58 3.92
CA SER A 69 7.08 -12.67 3.20
C SER A 69 7.20 -12.43 1.68
N GLY A 70 6.57 -11.36 1.15
CA GLY A 70 6.62 -10.99 -0.26
C GLY A 70 5.62 -11.70 -1.17
N ASP A 71 4.76 -12.57 -0.62
CA ASP A 71 3.60 -13.13 -1.30
C ASP A 71 2.41 -12.17 -1.26
N ARG A 72 1.52 -12.32 -2.25
CA ARG A 72 0.30 -11.52 -2.36
C ARG A 72 -0.79 -12.09 -1.45
N ALA A 73 -1.43 -11.23 -0.67
CA ALA A 73 -2.62 -11.60 0.08
C ALA A 73 -3.85 -11.50 -0.84
N GLU A 74 -4.74 -12.50 -0.77
CA GLU A 74 -5.99 -12.50 -1.57
C GLU A 74 -6.98 -11.43 -1.11
N ALA A 75 -7.05 -11.16 0.21
CA ALA A 75 -7.88 -10.09 0.76
C ALA A 75 -7.38 -9.62 2.12
N CYS A 76 -7.51 -8.32 2.39
CA CYS A 76 -7.42 -7.76 3.73
C CYS A 76 -8.50 -6.68 3.93
N GLY A 77 -9.59 -7.04 4.61
CA GLY A 77 -10.70 -6.11 4.84
C GLY A 77 -10.29 -4.85 5.63
N ASN A 78 -9.27 -4.94 6.50
CA ASN A 78 -8.75 -3.78 7.23
C ASN A 78 -7.96 -2.84 6.29
N GLY A 79 -7.09 -3.41 5.46
CA GLY A 79 -6.29 -2.65 4.49
C GLY A 79 -7.15 -1.96 3.45
N THR A 80 -8.15 -2.67 2.90
CA THR A 80 -9.09 -2.10 1.93
C THR A 80 -9.87 -0.91 2.52
N ARG A 81 -10.29 -0.96 3.79
CA ARG A 81 -10.95 0.20 4.44
C ARG A 81 -10.01 1.40 4.59
N CYS A 82 -8.73 1.16 4.90
CA CYS A 82 -7.74 2.24 4.97
C CYS A 82 -7.57 2.91 3.60
N VAL A 83 -7.41 2.14 2.52
CA VAL A 83 -7.29 2.71 1.17
C VAL A 83 -8.57 3.41 0.73
N ALA A 84 -9.75 2.83 1.00
CA ALA A 84 -11.02 3.47 0.66
C ALA A 84 -11.17 4.85 1.32
N LYS A 85 -10.74 5.00 2.58
CA LYS A 85 -10.71 6.30 3.27
C LYS A 85 -9.77 7.29 2.59
N LEU A 86 -8.57 6.85 2.18
CA LEU A 86 -7.61 7.70 1.49
C LEU A 86 -8.17 8.23 0.17
N LEU A 87 -8.69 7.33 -0.68
CA LEU A 87 -9.27 7.68 -1.97
C LEU A 87 -10.49 8.59 -1.81
N PHE A 88 -11.33 8.34 -0.80
CA PHE A 88 -12.46 9.22 -0.49
C PHE A 88 -11.98 10.63 -0.11
N ASP A 89 -10.99 10.76 0.76
CA ASP A 89 -10.47 12.07 1.17
C ASP A 89 -9.81 12.83 0.01
N GLU A 90 -9.13 12.13 -0.89
CA GLU A 90 -8.59 12.70 -2.14
C GLU A 90 -9.70 13.25 -3.04
N SER A 91 -10.83 12.56 -3.14
CA SER A 91 -11.97 13.00 -3.97
C SER A 91 -12.60 14.31 -3.48
N GLN A 92 -12.52 14.61 -2.19
CA GLN A 92 -13.08 15.82 -1.58
C GLN A 92 -12.17 17.05 -1.73
N LYS A 93 -10.91 16.86 -2.16
CA LYS A 93 -9.92 17.93 -2.32
C LYS A 93 -9.82 18.47 -3.76
N LYS A 94 -10.64 17.95 -4.68
CA LYS A 94 -10.70 18.40 -6.08
C LYS A 94 -11.60 19.61 -6.26
#